data_AF-A0A6G1U535-F1
#
_entry.id   AF-A0A6G1U535-F1
#
_cell.length_a   1.000
_cell.length_b   1.000
_cell.length_c   1.000
_cell.angle_alpha   90.00
_cell.angle_beta   90.00
_cell.angle_gamma   90.00
#
_symmetry.space_group_name_H-M   'P 1'
#
loop_
_entity.id
_entity.type
_entity.pdbx_description
1 polymer ?
#
loop_
_entity_poly.entity_id
_entity_poly.type
_entity_poly.pdbx_seq_one_letter_code
_entity_poly.pdbx_strand_id
1 'polypeptide(L)'
;MLKLYHGSNVVIDKIDLCLSRKGKDFGCGFYLNPIESQAMEMAVRTTQRLQEGTPVVNTYLFDDSLLMEDSAALAVKVFEDYSVEWAEFILMNRRNMTSTPAHPYDIVIGPIADDTVGLQMRRFIQGYISIDRMIEELRFKKPAVQYFFGTEKAVSYLKKI
;
A
#
# COMPACT_ATOMS: atom_id res chain seq x y z
N MET A 1 0.56 -19.07 -7.26
CA MET A 1 -0.55 -18.19 -7.69
C MET A 1 -1.26 -17.64 -6.47
N LEU A 2 -1.24 -16.33 -6.30
CA LEU A 2 -1.87 -15.58 -5.21
C LEU A 2 -3.10 -14.81 -5.72
N LYS A 3 -4.16 -14.75 -4.91
CA LYS A 3 -5.30 -13.83 -5.13
C LYS A 3 -5.10 -12.55 -4.32
N LEU A 4 -5.24 -11.42 -4.98
CA LEU A 4 -5.08 -10.09 -4.43
C LEU A 4 -6.32 -9.24 -4.70
N TYR A 5 -6.73 -8.45 -3.72
CA TYR A 5 -8.01 -7.75 -3.69
C TYR A 5 -7.81 -6.24 -3.54
N HIS A 6 -8.48 -5.45 -4.37
CA HIS A 6 -8.50 -3.99 -4.28
C HIS A 6 -9.91 -3.51 -3.97
N GLY A 7 -10.09 -2.87 -2.82
CA GLY A 7 -11.34 -2.23 -2.44
C GLY A 7 -11.50 -0.86 -3.10
N SER A 8 -12.58 -0.67 -3.84
CA SER A 8 -12.90 0.58 -4.55
C SER A 8 -14.39 0.90 -4.45
N ASN A 9 -14.79 2.10 -4.86
CA ASN A 9 -16.20 2.47 -5.06
C ASN A 9 -16.68 2.19 -6.50
N VAL A 10 -15.81 1.63 -7.35
CA VAL A 10 -16.07 1.30 -8.76
C VAL A 10 -15.40 -0.01 -9.17
N VAL A 11 -15.91 -0.62 -10.24
CA VAL A 11 -15.22 -1.69 -10.96
C VAL A 11 -14.07 -1.07 -11.76
N ILE A 12 -12.87 -1.68 -11.70
CA ILE A 12 -11.66 -1.19 -12.37
C ILE A 12 -11.36 -2.11 -13.56
N ASP A 13 -11.65 -1.67 -14.77
CA ASP A 13 -11.36 -2.46 -15.98
C ASP A 13 -9.90 -2.36 -16.41
N LYS A 14 -9.29 -1.19 -16.21
CA LYS A 14 -7.87 -0.95 -16.44
C LYS A 14 -7.30 -0.21 -15.25
N ILE A 15 -6.20 -0.71 -14.70
CA ILE A 15 -5.47 -0.03 -13.62
C ILE A 15 -4.80 1.21 -14.23
N ASP A 16 -5.02 2.37 -13.59
CA ASP A 16 -4.37 3.63 -13.93
C ASP A 16 -3.68 4.18 -12.67
N LEU A 17 -2.35 4.14 -12.66
CA LEU A 17 -1.55 4.58 -11.53
C LEU A 17 -1.64 6.10 -11.30
N CYS A 18 -2.02 6.89 -12.30
CA CYS A 18 -2.19 8.34 -12.17
C CYS A 18 -3.37 8.72 -11.27
N LEU A 19 -4.32 7.81 -11.03
CA LEU A 19 -5.42 8.01 -10.08
C LEU A 19 -4.98 7.84 -8.62
N SER A 20 -3.77 7.35 -8.39
CA SER A 20 -3.23 7.16 -7.04
C SER A 20 -2.91 8.50 -6.37
N ARG A 21 -3.26 8.61 -5.09
CA ARG A 21 -3.00 9.83 -4.31
C ARG A 21 -1.53 9.93 -3.94
N LYS A 22 -1.02 11.17 -3.92
CA LYS A 22 0.31 11.51 -3.39
C LYS A 22 0.35 11.34 -1.87
N GLY A 23 1.55 11.17 -1.30
CA GLY A 23 1.73 11.06 0.14
C GLY A 23 1.00 9.85 0.74
N LYS A 24 1.06 8.70 0.07
CA LYS A 24 0.65 7.38 0.57
C LYS A 24 1.85 6.66 1.19
N ASP A 25 1.61 5.63 2.00
CA ASP A 25 2.66 4.95 2.78
C ASP A 25 3.80 4.39 1.94
N PHE A 26 3.49 3.82 0.77
CA PHE A 26 4.48 3.28 -0.17
C PHE A 26 4.53 4.08 -1.50
N GLY A 27 4.02 5.32 -1.51
CA GLY A 27 4.02 6.17 -2.70
C GLY A 27 2.79 6.04 -3.61
N CYS A 28 2.82 6.72 -4.77
CA CYS A 28 1.76 6.61 -5.77
C CYS A 28 1.82 5.24 -6.45
N GLY A 29 0.74 4.47 -6.35
CA GLY A 29 0.63 3.16 -7.00
C GLY A 29 -0.71 2.47 -6.74
N PHE A 30 -0.79 1.21 -7.14
CA PHE A 30 -1.96 0.37 -6.96
C PHE A 30 -1.80 -0.52 -5.73
N TYR A 31 -2.73 -0.41 -4.79
CA TYR A 31 -2.67 -1.10 -3.50
C TYR A 31 -3.65 -2.25 -3.45
N LEU A 32 -3.15 -3.42 -3.06
CA LEU A 32 -3.88 -4.68 -2.99
C LEU A 32 -3.73 -5.29 -1.60
N ASN A 33 -4.68 -6.13 -1.22
CA ASN A 33 -4.70 -6.85 0.04
C ASN A 33 -4.84 -8.36 -0.23
N PRO A 34 -4.14 -9.25 0.47
CA PRO A 34 -4.35 -10.70 0.35
C PRO A 34 -5.64 -11.20 1.03
N ILE A 35 -6.30 -10.35 1.83
CA ILE A 35 -7.53 -10.68 2.56
C ILE A 35 -8.71 -9.90 1.97
N GLU A 36 -9.65 -10.62 1.37
CA GLU A 36 -10.82 -10.05 0.68
C GLU A 36 -11.68 -9.18 1.60
N SER A 37 -11.91 -9.61 2.84
CA SER A 37 -12.73 -8.85 3.79
C SER A 37 -12.10 -7.50 4.16
N GLN A 38 -10.77 -7.40 4.26
CA GLN A 38 -10.09 -6.13 4.47
C GLN A 38 -10.20 -5.22 3.25
N ALA A 39 -10.13 -5.77 2.04
CA ALA A 39 -10.40 -5.02 0.82
C ALA A 39 -11.84 -4.50 0.79
N MET A 40 -12.83 -5.31 1.19
CA MET A 40 -14.23 -4.88 1.27
C MET A 40 -14.42 -3.76 2.31
N GLU A 41 -13.82 -3.86 3.49
CA GLU A 41 -13.84 -2.78 4.48
C GLU A 41 -13.29 -1.48 3.89
N MET A 42 -12.20 -1.55 3.11
CA MET A 42 -11.62 -0.39 2.41
C MET A 42 -12.56 0.16 1.32
N ALA A 43 -13.25 -0.72 0.58
CA ALA A 43 -14.25 -0.32 -0.42
C ALA A 43 -15.41 0.46 0.20
N VAL A 44 -15.94 -0.02 1.33
CA VAL A 44 -17.00 0.65 2.09
C VAL A 44 -16.53 2.02 2.57
N ARG A 45 -15.36 2.09 3.22
CA ARG A 45 -14.77 3.37 3.70
C ARG A 45 -14.54 4.35 2.55
N THR A 46 -14.04 3.86 1.41
CA THR A 46 -13.77 4.70 0.23
C THR A 46 -15.05 5.28 -0.35
N THR A 47 -16.09 4.44 -0.52
CA THR A 47 -17.40 4.86 -1.02
C THR A 47 -18.04 5.89 -0.09
N GLN A 48 -18.04 5.64 1.22
CA GLN A 48 -18.56 6.58 2.22
C GLN A 48 -17.84 7.93 2.18
N ARG A 49 -16.50 7.91 2.07
CA ARG A 49 -15.68 9.13 2.03
C ARG A 49 -15.89 9.94 0.75
N LEU A 50 -16.15 9.28 -0.37
CA LEU A 50 -16.39 9.94 -1.66
C LEU A 50 -17.86 10.32 -1.87
N GLN A 51 -18.78 9.70 -1.12
CA GLN A 51 -20.23 9.84 -1.30
C GLN A 51 -20.69 9.52 -2.73
N GLU A 52 -19.99 8.59 -3.40
CA GLU A 52 -20.20 8.25 -4.80
C GLU A 52 -19.86 6.79 -5.06
N GLY A 53 -20.58 6.17 -6.00
CA GLY A 53 -20.37 4.78 -6.42
C GLY A 53 -20.92 3.78 -5.41
N THR A 54 -20.42 2.54 -5.49
CA THR A 54 -20.82 1.45 -4.60
C THR A 54 -19.60 0.64 -4.17
N PRO A 55 -19.55 0.11 -2.95
CA PRO A 55 -18.41 -0.70 -2.52
C PRO A 55 -18.25 -1.93 -3.41
N VAL A 56 -17.07 -2.07 -4.02
CA VAL A 56 -16.71 -3.19 -4.90
C VAL A 56 -15.31 -3.67 -4.54
N VAL A 57 -15.13 -4.99 -4.53
CA VAL A 57 -13.81 -5.62 -4.46
C VAL A 57 -13.42 -6.06 -5.87
N ASN A 58 -12.30 -5.52 -6.36
CA ASN A 58 -11.69 -5.94 -7.62
C ASN A 58 -10.64 -7.01 -7.32
N THR A 59 -10.72 -8.15 -8.01
CA THR A 59 -9.88 -9.32 -7.72
C THR A 59 -8.87 -9.55 -8.84
N TYR A 60 -7.65 -9.88 -8.46
CA TYR A 60 -6.54 -10.12 -9.37
C TYR A 60 -5.79 -11.39 -8.97
N LEU A 61 -5.36 -12.16 -9.97
CA LEU A 61 -4.37 -13.21 -9.83
C LEU A 61 -2.97 -12.62 -10.07
N PHE A 62 -2.04 -13.06 -9.24
CA PHE A 62 -0.62 -12.72 -9.33
C PHE A 62 0.23 -13.99 -9.17
N ASP A 63 1.29 -14.12 -9.94
CA ASP A 63 2.27 -15.20 -9.79
C ASP A 63 3.31 -14.80 -8.74
N ASP A 64 3.18 -15.34 -7.54
CA ASP A 64 4.03 -15.05 -6.38
C ASP A 64 5.46 -15.59 -6.52
N SER A 65 5.73 -16.48 -7.49
CA SER A 65 7.11 -16.87 -7.82
C SER A 65 7.96 -15.68 -8.32
N LEU A 66 7.31 -14.62 -8.83
CA LEU A 66 7.98 -13.40 -9.27
C LEU A 66 8.53 -12.55 -8.11
N LEU A 67 8.17 -12.86 -6.87
CA LEU A 67 8.69 -12.20 -5.67
C LEU A 67 10.02 -12.79 -5.20
N MET A 68 10.43 -13.95 -5.75
CA MET A 68 11.68 -14.59 -5.38
C MET A 68 12.87 -13.79 -5.92
N GLU A 69 13.92 -13.67 -5.12
CA GLU A 69 15.11 -12.85 -5.42
C GLU A 69 15.76 -13.24 -6.77
N ASP A 70 15.71 -14.52 -7.11
CA ASP A 70 16.29 -15.09 -8.35
C ASP A 70 15.48 -14.80 -9.63
N SER A 71 14.24 -14.30 -9.51
CA SER A 71 13.39 -13.97 -10.66
C SER A 71 14.00 -12.84 -11.52
N ALA A 72 14.75 -11.92 -10.90
CA ALA A 72 15.31 -10.68 -11.47
C ALA A 72 14.31 -9.79 -12.25
N ALA A 73 13.04 -10.20 -12.35
CA ALA A 73 12.04 -9.56 -13.20
C ALA A 73 11.47 -8.31 -12.55
N LEU A 74 11.41 -8.21 -11.22
CA LEU A 74 10.83 -7.08 -10.50
C LEU A 74 11.73 -6.67 -9.34
N ALA A 75 11.89 -5.37 -9.14
CA ALA A 75 12.54 -4.85 -7.93
C ALA A 75 11.54 -4.90 -6.77
N VAL A 76 11.72 -5.85 -5.85
CA VAL A 76 10.78 -6.08 -4.74
C VAL A 76 11.41 -5.67 -3.42
N LYS A 77 10.65 -4.97 -2.58
CA LYS A 77 11.00 -4.70 -1.18
C LYS A 77 9.95 -5.30 -0.26
N VAL A 78 10.40 -6.11 0.70
CA VAL A 78 9.52 -6.73 1.70
C VAL A 78 9.88 -6.21 3.09
N PHE A 79 8.86 -5.82 3.85
CA PHE A 79 8.92 -5.51 5.26
C PHE A 79 8.12 -6.56 6.02
N GLU A 80 8.80 -7.42 6.79
CA GLU A 80 8.15 -8.52 7.53
C GLU A 80 7.33 -8.04 8.72
N ASP A 81 7.78 -6.98 9.39
CA ASP A 81 7.12 -6.39 10.56
C ASP A 81 7.34 -4.87 10.60
N TYR A 82 6.68 -4.20 11.55
CA TYR A 82 6.89 -2.79 11.83
C TYR A 82 8.30 -2.58 12.38
N SER A 83 9.20 -2.09 11.53
CA SER A 83 10.61 -1.80 11.84
C SER A 83 10.92 -0.31 11.67
N VAL A 84 12.11 0.10 12.14
CA VAL A 84 12.64 1.45 11.89
C VAL A 84 12.76 1.73 10.39
N GLU A 85 13.28 0.77 9.63
CA GLU A 85 13.40 0.88 8.17
C GLU A 85 12.03 1.10 7.50
N TRP A 86 11.00 0.35 7.93
CA TRP A 86 9.64 0.52 7.42
C TRP A 86 9.07 1.90 7.76
N ALA A 87 9.29 2.39 8.98
CA ALA A 87 8.83 3.70 9.41
C ALA A 87 9.51 4.84 8.63
N GLU A 88 10.82 4.74 8.41
CA GLU A 88 11.59 5.68 7.60
C GLU A 88 11.12 5.66 6.14
N PHE A 89 10.83 4.47 5.59
CA PHE A 89 10.29 4.31 4.25
C PHE A 89 8.92 4.99 4.09
N ILE A 90 8.03 4.86 5.08
CA ILE A 90 6.76 5.56 5.12
C ILE A 90 6.96 7.07 5.21
N LEU A 91 7.83 7.53 6.11
CA LEU A 91 8.13 8.95 6.29
C LEU A 91 8.62 9.59 4.98
N MET A 92 9.53 8.90 4.27
CA MET A 92 10.04 9.32 2.97
C MET A 92 8.91 9.46 1.94
N ASN A 93 8.06 8.45 1.79
CA ASN A 93 6.97 8.47 0.81
C ASN A 93 5.87 9.48 1.16
N ARG A 94 5.51 9.61 2.44
CA ARG A 94 4.51 10.55 2.93
C ARG A 94 4.92 12.01 2.75
N ARG A 95 6.22 12.30 2.79
CA ARG A 95 6.79 13.63 2.50
C ARG A 95 6.85 13.92 0.99
N ASN A 96 6.80 12.90 0.15
CA ASN A 96 6.82 13.06 -1.29
C ASN A 96 5.44 13.46 -1.83
N MET A 97 5.31 14.75 -2.18
CA MET A 97 4.10 15.33 -2.78
C MET A 97 4.17 15.44 -4.31
N THR A 98 5.08 14.69 -4.94
CA THR A 98 5.20 14.58 -6.40
C THR A 98 4.61 13.24 -6.88
N SER A 99 4.46 13.08 -8.19
CA SER A 99 4.10 11.79 -8.81
C SER A 99 5.33 10.92 -9.12
N THR A 100 6.54 11.44 -8.92
CA THR A 100 7.78 10.67 -9.10
C THR A 100 8.01 9.82 -7.87
N PRO A 101 8.18 8.49 -7.98
CA PRO A 101 8.45 7.62 -6.82
C PRO A 101 9.69 8.06 -6.04
N ALA A 102 9.67 7.89 -4.71
CA ALA A 102 10.82 8.18 -3.85
C ALA A 102 11.82 7.00 -3.74
N HIS A 103 11.50 5.86 -4.38
CA HIS A 103 12.28 4.63 -4.35
C HIS A 103 12.16 3.89 -5.70
N PRO A 104 13.07 2.94 -5.99
CA PRO A 104 13.10 2.24 -7.28
C PRO A 104 12.23 0.97 -7.34
N TYR A 105 11.64 0.54 -6.22
CA TYR A 105 10.90 -0.74 -6.16
C TYR A 105 9.62 -0.74 -7.00
N ASP A 106 9.48 -1.78 -7.81
CA ASP A 106 8.29 -2.14 -8.58
C ASP A 106 7.15 -2.58 -7.65
N ILE A 107 7.50 -3.40 -6.63
CA ILE A 107 6.57 -3.94 -5.65
C ILE A 107 7.11 -3.68 -4.24
N VAL A 108 6.22 -3.25 -3.33
CA VAL A 108 6.50 -3.17 -1.90
C VAL A 108 5.46 -3.97 -1.14
N ILE A 109 5.89 -4.91 -0.31
CA ILE A 109 5.03 -5.71 0.54
C ILE A 109 5.35 -5.34 1.98
N GLY A 110 4.35 -5.03 2.78
CA GLY A 110 4.60 -4.69 4.17
C GLY A 110 3.35 -4.47 5.00
N PRO A 111 3.51 -4.25 6.31
CA PRO A 111 2.39 -4.04 7.20
C PRO A 111 1.66 -2.73 6.88
N ILE A 112 0.36 -2.72 7.16
CA ILE A 112 -0.51 -1.54 7.06
C ILE A 112 -0.35 -0.71 8.34
N ALA A 113 -0.13 0.59 8.18
CA ALA A 113 -0.09 1.51 9.31
C ALA A 113 -1.51 1.83 9.82
N ASP A 114 -1.64 2.10 11.12
CA ASP A 114 -2.85 2.67 11.70
C ASP A 114 -3.23 4.01 11.03
N ASP A 115 -4.53 4.33 10.97
CA ASP A 115 -5.08 5.51 10.28
C ASP A 115 -4.58 6.86 10.86
N THR A 116 -3.78 6.83 11.92
CA THR A 116 -3.14 8.00 12.54
C THR A 116 -1.77 8.39 11.96
N VAL A 117 -1.31 7.81 10.83
CA VAL A 117 0.02 8.09 10.22
C VAL A 117 0.39 9.57 10.22
N GLY A 118 -0.46 10.43 9.65
CA GLY A 118 -0.16 11.87 9.57
C GLY A 118 -0.01 12.56 10.92
N LEU A 119 -0.74 12.12 11.96
CA LEU A 119 -0.60 12.64 13.31
C LEU A 119 0.74 12.22 13.92
N GLN A 120 1.08 10.94 13.84
CA GLN A 120 2.29 10.41 14.46
C GLN A 120 3.55 10.94 13.77
N MET A 121 3.51 11.07 12.46
CA MET A 121 4.57 11.73 11.70
C MET A 121 4.83 13.17 12.17
N ARG A 122 3.78 13.98 12.38
CA ARG A 122 3.94 15.35 12.87
C ARG A 122 4.57 15.38 14.26
N ARG A 123 4.11 14.52 15.17
CA ARG A 123 4.67 14.42 16.52
C ARG A 123 6.13 14.02 16.50
N PHE A 124 6.51 13.07 15.65
CA PHE A 124 7.91 12.67 15.47
C PHE A 124 8.77 13.82 14.91
N ILE A 125 8.31 14.49 13.85
CA ILE A 125 9.02 15.63 13.24
C ILE A 125 9.22 16.79 14.23
N GLN A 126 8.23 17.02 15.11
CA GLN A 126 8.30 18.05 16.14
C GLN A 126 9.12 17.63 17.38
N GLY A 127 9.64 16.40 17.40
CA GLY A 127 10.43 15.88 18.52
C GLY A 127 9.61 15.46 19.74
N TYR A 128 8.28 15.36 19.63
CA TYR A 128 7.40 14.97 20.75
C TYR A 128 7.42 13.47 21.05
N ILE A 129 7.79 12.64 20.06
CA ILE A 129 7.92 11.18 20.22
C ILE A 129 9.20 10.71 19.51
N SER A 130 9.79 9.61 20.01
CA SER A 130 10.85 8.90 19.32
C SER A 130 10.31 8.09 18.13
N ILE A 131 11.21 7.60 17.27
CA ILE A 131 10.83 6.72 16.16
C ILE A 131 10.25 5.39 16.66
N ASP A 132 10.80 4.83 17.74
CA ASP A 132 10.28 3.60 18.36
C ASP A 132 8.85 3.80 18.85
N ARG A 133 8.57 4.94 19.49
CA ARG A 133 7.22 5.26 19.95
C ARG A 133 6.26 5.48 18.79
N MET A 134 6.73 6.08 17.70
CA MET A 134 5.94 6.22 16.48
C MET A 134 5.58 4.84 15.91
N ILE A 135 6.54 3.91 15.83
CA ILE A 135 6.31 2.53 15.34
C ILE A 135 5.27 1.81 16.19
N GLU A 136 5.37 1.89 17.52
CA GLU A 136 4.38 1.32 18.44
C GLU A 136 2.97 1.86 18.19
N GLU A 137 2.83 3.18 17.99
CA GLU A 137 1.53 3.82 17.79
C GLU A 137 0.98 3.63 16.36
N LEU A 138 1.83 3.34 15.37
CA LEU A 138 1.42 2.99 14.02
C LEU A 138 1.08 1.51 13.85
N ARG A 139 1.48 0.66 14.80
CA ARG A 139 1.24 -0.78 14.75
C ARG A 139 -0.26 -1.07 14.79
N PHE A 140 -0.77 -1.68 13.71
CA PHE A 140 -2.18 -2.06 13.65
C PHE A 140 -2.47 -3.20 14.64
N LYS A 141 -3.60 -3.10 15.37
CA LYS A 141 -3.98 -4.11 16.38
C LYS A 141 -4.21 -5.51 15.79
N LYS A 142 -4.57 -5.57 14.51
CA LYS A 142 -4.68 -6.83 13.75
C LYS A 142 -3.57 -6.82 12.70
N PRO A 143 -2.69 -7.83 12.66
CA PRO A 143 -1.70 -7.91 11.58
C PRO A 143 -2.39 -7.86 10.22
N ALA A 144 -2.00 -6.89 9.40
CA ALA A 144 -2.54 -6.68 8.06
C ALA A 144 -1.38 -6.30 7.15
N VAL A 145 -1.28 -6.96 6.01
CA VAL A 145 -0.23 -6.73 5.01
C VAL A 145 -0.88 -6.16 3.76
N GLN A 146 -0.19 -5.25 3.09
CA GLN A 146 -0.58 -4.73 1.79
C GLN A 146 0.50 -4.98 0.75
N TYR A 147 0.05 -5.14 -0.48
CA TYR A 147 0.89 -5.24 -1.67
C TYR A 147 0.73 -3.95 -2.46
N PHE A 148 1.83 -3.24 -2.65
CA PHE A 148 1.90 -2.07 -3.50
C PHE A 148 2.54 -2.44 -4.83
N PHE A 149 1.92 -1.99 -5.93
CA PHE A 149 2.44 -2.09 -7.29
C PHE A 149 2.65 -0.67 -7.82
N GLY A 150 3.91 -0.27 -7.95
CA GLY A 150 4.31 1.11 -8.23
C GLY A 150 4.59 1.44 -9.68
N THR A 151 4.69 0.43 -10.56
CA THR A 151 5.06 0.60 -11.96
C THR A 151 4.10 -0.13 -12.89
N GLU A 152 3.96 0.37 -14.13
CA GLU A 152 3.20 -0.30 -15.18
C GLU A 152 3.72 -1.72 -15.43
N LYS A 153 5.03 -1.92 -15.29
CA LYS A 153 5.67 -3.24 -15.37
C LYS A 153 5.11 -4.18 -14.31
N ALA A 154 5.09 -3.77 -13.03
CA ALA A 154 4.52 -4.57 -11.95
C ALA A 154 3.03 -4.88 -12.20
N VAL A 155 2.26 -3.85 -12.58
CA VAL A 155 0.82 -3.96 -12.85
C VAL A 155 0.53 -4.95 -13.98
N SER A 156 1.40 -5.04 -15.00
CA SER A 156 1.20 -5.96 -16.13
C SER A 156 1.18 -7.46 -15.74
N TYR A 157 1.69 -7.80 -14.55
CA TYR A 157 1.63 -9.16 -14.00
C TYR A 157 0.33 -9.46 -13.23
N LEU A 158 -0.57 -8.48 -13.07
CA LEU A 158 -1.88 -8.67 -12.46
C LEU A 158 -2.92 -9.08 -13.50
N LYS A 159 -3.54 -10.24 -13.30
CA LYS A 159 -4.65 -10.72 -14.13
C LYS A 159 -5.98 -10.56 -13.40
N LYS A 160 -6.84 -9.65 -13.85
CA LYS A 160 -8.20 -9.47 -13.31
C LYS A 160 -9.01 -10.78 -13.48
N ILE A 161 -9.78 -11.16 -12.44
CA ILE A 161 -10.67 -12.33 -12.43
C ILE A 161 -12.04 -12.01 -11.82
#